data_AF-A0A353SYZ8-F1
#
_entry.id   AF-A0A353SYZ8-F1
#
_cell.length_a   1.000
_cell.length_b   1.000
_cell.length_c   1.000
_cell.angle_alpha   90.00
_cell.angle_beta   90.00
_cell.angle_gamma   90.00
#
_symmetry.space_group_name_H-M   'P 1'
#
loop_
_entity.id
_entity.type
_entity.pdbx_description
1 polymer ?
#
loop_
_entity_poly.entity_id
_entity_poly.type
_entity_poly.pdbx_seq_one_letter_code
_entity_poly.pdbx_strand_id
1 'polypeptide(L)' 'MSKTRVVKKKKSNNPVRKKEWPLVVIVGLIGGFFLGYVIGRVVLDPYPHPYHWASGLVGSLIGFLLGWVWYWRRGDVV' A
#
# COMPACT_ATOMS: atom_id res chain seq x y z
N MET A 1 -15.37 -31.46 -41.42
CA MET A 1 -15.93 -30.29 -40.69
C MET A 1 -15.13 -30.08 -39.41
N SER A 2 -14.21 -29.11 -39.40
CA SER A 2 -13.34 -28.87 -38.24
C SER A 2 -13.99 -27.86 -37.28
N LYS A 3 -14.30 -28.29 -36.06
CA LYS A 3 -14.90 -27.45 -35.02
C LYS A 3 -13.81 -26.58 -34.40
N THR A 4 -13.66 -25.35 -34.89
CA THR A 4 -12.81 -24.34 -34.24
C THR A 4 -13.43 -23.96 -32.90
N ARG A 5 -12.78 -24.36 -31.80
CA ARG A 5 -13.11 -23.85 -30.46
C ARG A 5 -12.68 -22.39 -30.38
N VAL A 6 -13.65 -21.49 -30.46
CA VAL A 6 -13.45 -20.08 -30.14
C VAL A 6 -13.20 -19.97 -28.64
N VAL A 7 -11.93 -19.78 -28.27
CA VAL A 7 -11.56 -19.45 -26.89
C VAL A 7 -12.06 -18.04 -26.62
N LYS A 8 -13.21 -17.92 -25.93
CA LYS A 8 -13.69 -16.63 -25.42
C LYS A 8 -12.65 -16.11 -24.42
N LYS A 9 -11.85 -15.14 -24.87
CA LYS A 9 -10.93 -14.39 -24.03
C LYS A 9 -11.76 -13.77 -22.89
N LYS A 10 -11.51 -14.18 -21.65
CA LYS A 10 -12.15 -13.60 -20.46
C LYS A 10 -11.91 -12.09 -20.54
N LYS A 11 -12.98 -11.30 -20.67
CA LYS A 11 -12.91 -9.85 -20.71
C LYS A 11 -12.38 -9.42 -19.34
N SER A 12 -11.09 -9.11 -19.27
CA SER A 12 -10.50 -8.45 -18.11
C SER A 12 -11.20 -7.10 -18.00
N ASN A 13 -12.18 -7.02 -17.10
CA ASN A 13 -12.80 -5.76 -16.66
C ASN A 13 -11.79 -4.97 -15.83
N ASN A 14 -10.59 -4.73 -16.36
CA ASN A 14 -9.71 -3.70 -15.84
C ASN A 14 -10.22 -2.42 -16.48
N PRO A 15 -11.06 -1.61 -15.78
CA PRO A 15 -11.27 -0.25 -16.24
C PRO A 15 -9.88 0.36 -16.40
N VAL A 16 -9.68 1.09 -17.49
CA VAL A 16 -8.50 1.92 -17.72
C VAL A 16 -8.46 2.92 -16.57
N ARG A 17 -7.90 2.51 -15.43
CA ARG A 17 -7.87 3.32 -14.21
C ARG A 17 -6.99 4.50 -14.56
N LYS A 18 -7.50 5.69 -14.28
CA LYS A 18 -6.71 6.91 -14.17
C LYS A 18 -5.48 6.59 -13.33
N LYS A 19 -4.40 7.34 -13.55
CA LYS A 19 -3.09 7.24 -12.88
C LYS A 19 -3.22 7.45 -11.36
N GLU A 20 -3.94 6.55 -10.69
CA GLU A 20 -4.21 6.50 -9.28
C GLU A 20 -3.11 5.66 -8.65
N TRP A 21 -2.65 6.10 -7.49
CA TRP A 21 -1.63 5.36 -6.77
C TRP A 21 -2.20 4.01 -6.32
N PRO A 22 -1.40 2.93 -6.31
CA PRO A 22 -1.89 1.61 -5.88
C PRO A 22 -2.49 1.69 -4.48
N LEU A 23 -3.66 1.09 -4.27
CA LEU A 23 -4.35 1.12 -2.98
C LEU A 23 -3.46 0.58 -1.86
N VAL A 24 -2.71 -0.49 -2.15
CA VAL A 24 -1.77 -1.08 -1.18
C VAL A 24 -0.69 -0.09 -0.71
N VAL A 25 -0.27 0.82 -1.57
CA VAL A 25 0.72 1.87 -1.23
C VAL A 25 0.08 2.92 -0.32
N ILE A 26 -1.16 3.32 -0.60
CA ILE A 26 -1.92 4.27 0.22
C ILE A 26 -2.18 3.69 1.61
N VAL A 27 -2.65 2.44 1.67
CA VAL A 27 -2.88 1.72 2.92
C VAL A 27 -1.56 1.55 3.69
N GLY A 28 -0.46 1.22 3.01
CA GLY A 28 0.86 1.14 3.61
C GLY A 28 1.31 2.47 4.21
N LEU A 29 1.13 3.58 3.52
CA LEU A 29 1.50 4.91 3.99
C LEU A 29 0.71 5.33 5.25
N ILE A 30 -0.61 5.17 5.21
CA ILE A 30 -1.50 5.52 6.32
C ILE A 30 -1.29 4.57 7.50
N GLY A 31 -1.29 3.26 7.24
CA GLY A 31 -1.05 2.25 8.27
C GLY A 31 0.33 2.39 8.91
N GLY A 32 1.36 2.65 8.11
CA GLY A 32 2.70 2.94 8.57
C GLY A 32 2.77 4.18 9.45
N PHE A 33 2.02 5.23 9.12
CA PHE A 33 1.92 6.44 9.95
C PHE A 33 1.45 6.13 11.37
N PHE A 34 0.27 5.49 11.46
CA PHE A 34 -0.35 5.22 12.75
C PHE A 34 0.44 4.19 13.54
N LEU A 35 0.96 3.15 12.88
CA LEU A 35 1.80 2.15 13.53
C LEU A 35 3.09 2.80 14.07
N GLY A 36 3.75 3.63 13.27
CA GLY A 36 4.94 4.38 13.69
C GLY A 36 4.66 5.29 14.87
N TYR A 37 3.55 6.04 14.82
CA TYR A 37 3.11 6.91 15.92
C TYR A 37 2.86 6.14 17.21
N VAL A 38 2.15 5.00 17.14
CA VAL A 38 1.87 4.14 18.31
C VAL A 38 3.18 3.61 18.90
N ILE A 39 4.10 3.13 18.05
CA ILE A 39 5.42 2.69 18.50
C ILE A 39 6.17 3.84 19.15
N GLY A 40 6.16 5.04 18.55
CA GLY A 40 6.79 6.22 19.14
C GLY A 40 6.15 6.68 20.44
N ARG A 41 4.84 6.50 20.63
CA ARG A 41 4.18 6.76 21.93
C ARG A 41 4.66 5.81 23.01
N VAL A 42 4.99 4.57 22.67
CA VAL A 42 5.50 3.59 23.64
C VAL A 42 7.00 3.77 23.90
N VAL A 43 7.80 3.93 22.85
CA VAL A 43 9.26 3.96 22.94
C VAL A 43 9.80 5.34 23.31
N LEU A 44 9.16 6.41 22.80
CA LEU A 44 9.59 7.78 23.01
C LEU A 44 8.68 8.51 24.01
N ASP A 45 7.95 7.79 24.88
CA ASP A 45 7.02 8.38 25.87
C ASP A 45 7.63 9.52 26.70
N PRO A 46 8.91 9.45 27.14
CA PRO A 46 9.53 10.54 27.90
C PRO A 46 9.83 11.81 27.07
N TYR A 47 9.76 11.72 25.73
CA TYR A 47 10.10 12.81 24.83
C TYR A 47 8.87 13.66 24.48
N PRO A 48 9.07 14.93 24.10
CA PRO A 48 8.00 15.82 23.65
C PRO A 48 7.15 15.24 22.51
N HIS A 49 5.88 15.66 22.43
CA HIS A 49 4.92 15.23 21.41
C HIS A 49 5.41 15.27 19.94
N PRO A 50 6.25 16.23 19.50
CA PRO A 50 6.82 16.23 18.15
C PRO A 50 7.53 14.93 17.76
N TYR A 51 8.18 14.24 18.71
CA TYR A 51 8.91 13.00 18.43
C TYR A 51 7.99 11.84 18.08
N HIS A 52 6.80 11.76 18.67
CA HIS A 52 5.80 10.76 18.29
C HIS A 52 5.29 11.01 16.85
N TRP A 53 5.05 12.26 16.49
CA TRP A 53 4.69 12.61 15.10
C TRP A 53 5.81 12.28 14.11
N ALA A 54 7.07 12.55 14.48
CA ALA A 54 8.23 12.19 13.68
C ALA A 54 8.33 10.67 13.47
N SER A 55 8.08 9.87 14.51
CA SER A 55 8.04 8.41 14.38
C SER A 55 6.92 7.92 13.46
N GLY A 56 5.78 8.62 13.45
CA GLY A 56 4.71 8.39 12.47
C GLY A 56 5.18 8.67 11.04
N LEU A 57 5.86 9.79 10.79
CA LEU A 57 6.41 10.10 9.46
C LEU A 57 7.44 9.05 8.99
N VAL A 58 8.31 8.58 9.90
CA VAL A 58 9.24 7.49 9.61
C VAL A 58 8.47 6.21 9.28
N GLY A 59 7.44 5.89 10.05
CA GLY A 59 6.54 4.77 9.80
C GLY A 59 5.83 4.86 8.45
N SER A 60 5.34 6.03 8.04
CA SER A 60 4.77 6.26 6.71
C SER A 60 5.76 6.01 5.59
N LEU A 61 7.00 6.46 5.75
CA LEU A 61 8.04 6.26 4.75
C LEU A 61 8.33 4.76 4.56
N ILE A 62 8.47 4.03 5.67
CA ILE A 62 8.65 2.58 5.66
C ILE A 62 7.42 1.90 5.03
N GLY A 63 6.22 2.28 5.44
CA GLY A 63 4.97 1.74 4.94
C GLY A 63 4.76 1.98 3.44
N PHE A 64 5.15 3.15 2.94
CA PHE A 64 5.17 3.46 1.51
C PHE A 64 6.12 2.53 0.74
N LEU A 65 7.36 2.36 1.22
CA LEU A 65 8.34 1.47 0.59
C LEU A 65 7.85 0.02 0.58
N LEU A 66 7.32 -0.46 1.71
CA LEU A 66 6.76 -1.81 1.81
C LEU A 66 5.56 -2.00 0.89
N GLY A 67 4.66 -1.01 0.81
CA GLY A 67 3.54 -1.02 -0.12
C GLY A 67 3.98 -1.07 -1.58
N TRP A 68 5.05 -0.35 -1.93
CA TRP A 68 5.60 -0.37 -3.28
C TRP A 68 6.26 -1.71 -3.63
N VAL A 69 7.06 -2.26 -2.72
CA VAL A 69 7.66 -3.59 -2.86
C VAL A 69 6.58 -4.66 -2.97
N TRP A 70 5.50 -4.55 -2.20
CA TRP A 70 4.35 -5.44 -2.32
C TRP A 70 3.69 -5.32 -3.69
N TYR A 71 3.35 -4.10 -4.11
CA TYR A 71 2.72 -3.83 -5.39
C TYR A 71 3.54 -4.41 -6.54
N TRP A 72 4.87 -4.26 -6.51
CA TRP A 72 5.77 -4.82 -7.52
C TRP A 72 5.76 -6.35 -7.57
N ARG A 73 5.62 -7.02 -6.43
CA ARG A 73 5.67 -8.49 -6.35
C ARG A 73 4.33 -9.18 -6.53
N ARG A 74 3.24 -8.58 -6.04
CA ARG A 74 1.92 -9.21 -5.94
C ARG A 74 0.81 -8.45 -6.67
N GLY A 75 1.07 -7.23 -7.14
CA GLY A 75 0.06 -6.34 -7.69
C GLY A 75 -0.70 -5.58 -6.61
N ASP A 76 -1.73 -4.84 -7.03
CA ASP A 76 -2.59 -4.07 -6.12
C ASP A 76 -3.61 -4.97 -5.43
N VAL A 77 -4.14 -4.51 -4.30
CA VAL A 77 -5.22 -5.19 -3.58
C VAL A 77 -6.55 -4.64 -4.13
N VAL A 78 -7.23 -5.42 -4.98
CA VAL A 78 -8.54 -5.10 -5.58
C VAL A 78 -9.50 -6.25 -5.38
#